data_AF-G2Y4Y4-F1
#
_entry.id   AF-G2Y4Y4-F1
#
_cell.length_a   1.000
_cell.length_b   1.000
_cell.length_c   1.000
_cell.angle_alpha   90.00
_cell.angle_beta   90.00
_cell.angle_gamma   90.00
#
_symmetry.space_group_name_H-M   'P 1'
#
loop_
_entity.id
_entity.type
_entity.pdbx_description
1 polymer ?
#
loop_
_entity_poly.entity_id
_entity_poly.type
_entity_poly.pdbx_seq_one_letter_code
_entity_poly.pdbx_strand_id
1 'polypeptide(L)'
;MAANVVVGVIQNSLWSWFSFEKYRKSKRAWATWPGLVVAWIFMAMSLELVDFPPWLGCLDAHSLWHLGTVAPTMIFYSFLIKDAQDDIAGQRLKA
;
A
#
# COMPACT_ATOMS: atom_id res chain seq x y z
N MET A 1 16.81 10.61 6.35
CA MET A 1 16.51 9.69 5.22
C MET A 1 16.60 8.22 5.61
N ALA A 2 17.75 7.71 6.09
CA ALA A 2 17.95 6.27 6.31
C ALA A 2 16.92 5.59 7.24
N ALA A 3 16.53 6.24 8.34
CA ALA A 3 15.51 5.70 9.25
C ALA A 3 14.15 5.49 8.55
N ASN A 4 13.72 6.45 7.72
CA ASN A 4 12.47 6.35 6.97
C ASN A 4 12.51 5.20 5.96
N VAL A 5 13.66 5.01 5.30
CA VAL A 5 13.86 3.90 4.36
C VAL A 5 13.78 2.55 5.08
N VAL A 6 14.48 2.40 6.22
CA VAL A 6 14.47 1.15 6.99
C VAL A 6 13.06 0.83 7.50
N VAL A 7 12.37 1.79 8.12
CA VAL A 7 11.00 1.61 8.61
C VAL A 7 10.04 1.30 7.46
N GLY A 8 10.18 2.00 6.33
CA GLY A 8 9.37 1.77 5.13
C GLY A 8 9.56 0.37 4.54
N VAL A 9 10.81 -0.13 4.48
CA VAL A 9 11.09 -1.49 4.01
C VAL A 9 10.49 -2.54 4.94
N ILE A 10 10.62 -2.37 6.26
CA ILE A 10 10.01 -3.27 7.25
C ILE A 10 8.49 -3.28 7.09
N GLN A 11 7.86 -2.09 7.03
CA GLN A 11 6.42 -1.94 6.87
C GLN A 11 5.91 -2.62 5.59
N ASN A 12 6.54 -2.39 4.45
CA ASN A 12 6.15 -3.00 3.18
C ASN A 12 6.30 -4.53 3.18
N SER A 13 7.33 -5.03 3.84
CA SER A 13 7.56 -6.48 4.00
C SER A 13 6.44 -7.13 4.84
N LEU A 14 6.06 -6.49 5.94
CA LEU A 14 4.97 -6.97 6.81
C LEU A 14 3.62 -6.98 6.08
N TRP A 15 3.30 -5.93 5.33
CA TRP A 15 2.05 -5.87 4.55
C TRP A 15 2.01 -6.90 3.42
N SER A 16 3.14 -7.14 2.77
CA SER A 16 3.26 -8.17 1.74
C SER A 16 3.06 -9.57 2.34
N TRP A 17 3.68 -9.85 3.48
CA TRP A 17 3.50 -11.10 4.22
C TRP A 17 2.04 -11.31 4.64
N PHE A 18 1.43 -10.29 5.25
CA PHE A 18 0.03 -10.33 5.66
C PHE A 18 -0.90 -10.62 4.47
N SER A 19 -0.69 -9.93 3.35
CA SER A 19 -1.50 -10.11 2.15
C SER A 19 -1.38 -11.54 1.61
N PHE A 20 -0.15 -12.08 1.55
CA PHE A 20 0.10 -13.45 1.12
C PHE A 20 -0.54 -14.49 2.06
N GLU A 21 -0.37 -14.35 3.37
CA GLU A 21 -0.91 -15.29 4.36
C GLU A 21 -2.45 -15.28 4.35
N LYS A 22 -3.05 -14.10 4.29
CA LYS A 22 -4.52 -13.95 4.28
C LYS A 22 -5.13 -14.44 2.97
N TYR A 23 -4.46 -14.20 1.84
CA TYR A 23 -4.86 -14.79 0.56
C TYR A 23 -4.75 -16.32 0.59
N ARG A 24 -3.69 -16.89 1.16
CA ARG A 24 -3.52 -18.36 1.24
C ARG A 24 -4.63 -19.03 2.06
N LYS A 25 -5.06 -18.39 3.16
CA LYS A 25 -6.10 -18.93 4.05
C LYS A 25 -7.52 -18.70 3.52
N SER A 26 -7.79 -17.53 2.94
CA SER A 26 -9.15 -17.10 2.57
C SER A 26 -9.47 -17.34 1.08
N LYS A 27 -8.45 -17.38 0.20
CA LYS A 27 -8.54 -17.32 -1.28
C LYS A 27 -9.38 -16.17 -1.83
N ARG A 28 -9.65 -15.15 -1.02
CA ARG A 28 -10.44 -13.99 -1.42
C ARG A 28 -9.56 -12.94 -2.09
N ALA A 29 -9.98 -12.46 -3.26
CA ALA A 29 -9.23 -11.48 -4.05
C ALA A 29 -9.00 -10.14 -3.33
N TRP A 30 -9.86 -9.75 -2.38
CA TRP A 30 -9.67 -8.50 -1.63
C TRP A 30 -8.49 -8.57 -0.63
N ALA A 31 -8.05 -9.77 -0.25
CA ALA A 31 -6.89 -9.94 0.63
C ALA A 31 -5.56 -9.61 -0.07
N THR A 32 -5.55 -9.48 -1.40
CA THR A 32 -4.36 -9.08 -2.18
C THR A 32 -4.22 -7.56 -2.31
N TRP A 33 -5.24 -6.78 -1.92
CA TRP A 33 -5.22 -5.31 -2.03
C TRP A 33 -4.05 -4.66 -1.28
N PRO A 34 -3.67 -5.08 -0.05
CA PRO A 34 -2.49 -4.52 0.60
C PRO A 34 -1.19 -4.77 -0.17
N GLY A 35 -1.04 -5.95 -0.78
CA GLY A 35 0.12 -6.26 -1.62
C GLY A 35 0.21 -5.38 -2.86
N LEU A 36 -0.94 -5.09 -3.50
CA LEU A 36 -1.01 -4.16 -4.64
C LEU A 36 -0.64 -2.73 -4.21
N VAL A 37 -1.12 -2.29 -3.04
CA VAL A 37 -0.79 -0.97 -2.49
C VAL A 37 0.71 -0.86 -2.19
N VAL A 38 1.33 -1.90 -1.60
CA VAL A 38 2.78 -1.94 -1.36
C VAL A 38 3.57 -1.82 -2.66
N ALA A 39 3.22 -2.62 -3.69
CA ALA A 39 3.89 -2.56 -4.98
C ALA A 39 3.77 -1.17 -5.64
N TRP A 40 2.59 -0.55 -5.53
CA TRP A 40 2.36 0.80 -6.03
C TRP A 40 3.20 1.84 -5.29
N ILE A 41 3.21 1.81 -3.94
CA ILE A 41 3.99 2.76 -3.13
C ILE A 41 5.49 2.61 -3.44
N PHE A 42 5.97 1.39 -3.69
CA PHE A 42 7.36 1.17 -4.09
C PHE A 42 7.71 1.85 -5.44
N MET A 43 6.79 1.77 -6.43
CA MET A 43 6.95 2.47 -7.70
C MET A 43 6.85 3.99 -7.56
N ALA A 44 5.94 4.48 -6.71
CA ALA A 44 5.86 5.91 -6.46
C ALA A 44 7.15 6.39 -5.79
N MET A 45 7.69 5.64 -4.83
CA MET A 45 8.89 6.05 -4.07
C MET A 45 10.13 6.15 -4.93
N SER A 46 10.22 5.37 -6.00
CA SER A 46 11.34 5.47 -6.94
C SER A 46 11.37 6.82 -7.65
N LEU A 47 10.24 7.54 -7.77
CA LEU A 47 10.23 8.90 -8.30
C LEU A 47 11.03 9.85 -7.42
N GLU A 48 10.88 9.77 -6.09
CA GLU A 48 11.66 10.58 -5.14
C GLU A 48 13.16 10.26 -5.20
N LEU A 49 13.53 9.03 -5.57
CA LEU A 49 14.94 8.61 -5.71
C LEU A 49 15.57 9.01 -7.05
N VAL A 50 14.79 9.08 -8.13
CA VAL A 50 15.29 9.46 -9.47
C VAL A 50 15.53 10.97 -9.56
N ASP A 51 14.73 11.77 -8.83
CA ASP A 51 14.91 13.23 -8.65
C ASP A 51 15.18 13.99 -9.96
N PHE A 52 14.32 13.79 -10.97
CA PHE A 52 14.47 14.45 -12.26
C PHE A 52 13.97 15.91 -12.22
N PRO A 53 14.62 16.83 -12.97
CA PRO A 53 14.24 18.24 -13.01
C PRO A 53 12.85 18.44 -13.64
N PRO A 54 12.12 19.51 -13.27
CA PRO A 54 10.76 19.74 -13.72
C PRO A 54 10.65 19.78 -15.25
N TRP A 55 9.86 18.89 -15.82
CA TRP A 55 9.47 18.95 -17.21
C TRP A 55 8.45 20.07 -17.41
N LEU A 56 8.69 20.90 -18.44
CA LEU A 56 7.90 22.10 -18.76
C LEU A 56 7.76 23.11 -17.61
N GLY A 57 8.64 23.03 -16.60
CA GLY A 57 8.60 23.90 -15.42
C GLY A 57 7.45 23.60 -14.44
N CYS A 58 6.70 22.51 -14.64
CA CYS A 58 5.52 22.20 -13.83
C CYS A 58 5.43 20.76 -13.30
N LEU A 59 6.07 19.78 -13.96
CA LEU A 59 6.02 18.37 -13.56
C LEU A 59 7.40 17.87 -13.14
N ASP A 60 7.63 17.73 -11.84
CA ASP A 60 8.85 17.14 -11.28
C ASP A 60 8.58 15.79 -10.62
N ALA A 61 9.67 15.12 -10.21
CA ALA A 61 9.61 13.87 -9.46
C ALA A 61 8.71 13.96 -8.21
N HIS A 62 8.77 15.09 -7.51
CA HIS A 62 8.11 15.29 -6.23
C HIS A 62 6.58 15.46 -6.37
N SER A 63 6.12 16.23 -7.35
CA SER A 63 4.69 16.40 -7.66
C SER A 63 4.06 15.11 -8.17
N LEU A 64 4.78 14.33 -8.98
CA LEU A 64 4.31 13.00 -9.40
C LEU A 64 4.26 12.01 -8.23
N TRP A 65 5.19 12.11 -7.27
CA TRP A 65 5.13 11.34 -6.03
C TRP A 65 3.85 11.64 -5.23
N HIS A 66 3.54 12.92 -5.00
CA HIS A 66 2.29 13.32 -4.33
C HIS A 66 1.06 12.82 -5.09
N LEU A 67 1.02 12.97 -6.41
CA LEU A 67 -0.08 12.47 -7.22
C LEU A 67 -0.22 10.93 -7.14
N GLY A 68 0.91 10.23 -7.22
CA GLY A 68 0.98 8.77 -7.23
C GLY A 68 0.56 8.12 -5.91
N THR A 69 0.58 8.85 -4.79
CA THR A 69 0.23 8.32 -3.47
C THR A 69 -1.25 8.48 -3.10
N VAL A 70 -2.01 9.33 -3.78
CA VAL A 70 -3.45 9.55 -3.51
C VAL A 70 -4.29 8.28 -3.72
N ALA A 71 -4.15 7.63 -4.87
CA ALA A 71 -4.94 6.44 -5.21
C ALA A 71 -4.66 5.25 -4.27
N PRO A 72 -3.39 4.90 -3.95
CA PRO A 72 -3.08 3.90 -2.93
C PRO A 72 -3.76 4.14 -1.59
N THR A 73 -3.84 5.38 -1.11
CA THR A 73 -4.51 5.70 0.16
C THR A 73 -6.00 5.34 0.12
N MET A 74 -6.70 5.63 -0.97
CA MET A 74 -8.12 5.31 -1.12
C MET A 74 -8.38 3.80 -1.18
N ILE A 75 -7.53 3.06 -1.89
CA ILE A 75 -7.59 1.60 -1.97
C ILE A 75 -7.33 0.99 -0.59
N PHE A 76 -6.32 1.49 0.12
CA PHE A 76 -5.95 1.00 1.44
C PHE A 76 -7.05 1.25 2.47
N TYR A 77 -7.68 2.43 2.45
CA TYR A 77 -8.83 2.71 3.31
C TYR A 77 -10.01 1.77 3.05
N SER A 78 -10.30 1.51 1.77
CA SER A 78 -11.36 0.56 1.38
C SER A 78 -11.03 -0.86 1.86
N PHE A 79 -9.76 -1.27 1.78
CA PHE A 79 -9.28 -2.53 2.35
C PHE A 79 -9.53 -2.58 3.86
N LEU A 80 -9.17 -1.55 4.63
CA LEU A 80 -9.35 -1.53 6.09
C LEU A 80 -10.81 -1.68 6.51
N ILE A 81 -11.74 -1.01 5.81
CA ILE A 81 -13.18 -1.19 6.05
C ILE A 81 -13.58 -2.65 5.81
N LYS A 82 -13.14 -3.22 4.69
CA LYS A 82 -13.48 -4.60 4.31
C LYS A 82 -12.93 -5.62 5.31
N ASP A 83 -11.70 -5.39 5.77
CA ASP A 83 -11.02 -6.24 6.74
C ASP A 83 -11.74 -6.23 8.09
N ALA A 84 -12.14 -5.05 8.58
CA ALA A 84 -12.89 -4.89 9.81
C ALA A 84 -14.27 -5.56 9.74
N GLN A 85 -14.97 -5.43 8.62
CA GLN A 85 -16.26 -6.10 8.39
C GLN A 85 -16.12 -7.63 8.42
N ASP A 86 -15.06 -8.16 7.82
CA ASP A 86 -14.79 -9.60 7.79
C ASP A 86 -14.49 -10.14 9.20
N ASP A 87 -13.70 -9.40 9.99
CA ASP A 87 -13.38 -9.79 11.37
C ASP A 87 -14.62 -9.83 12.27
N ILE A 88 -15.46 -8.78 12.21
CA ILE A 88 -16.72 -8.71 12.97
C ILE A 88 -17.66 -9.86 12.59
N ALA A 89 -17.78 -10.16 11.29
CA ALA A 89 -18.60 -11.28 10.82
C ALA A 89 -18.07 -12.62 11.31
N GLY A 90 -16.74 -12.81 11.33
CA GLY A 90 -16.09 -14.01 11.82
C GLY A 90 -16.29 -14.24 13.32
N GLN A 91 -16.30 -13.17 14.13
CA GLN A 91 -16.57 -13.28 15.58
C GLN A 91 -18.02 -13.68 15.87
N ARG A 92 -18.98 -13.13 15.12
CA ARG A 92 -20.41 -13.49 15.27
C ARG A 92 -20.74 -14.95 14.96
N LEU A 93 -19.97 -15.61 14.09
CA LEU A 93 -20.18 -17.00 13.72
C LEU A 93 -19.54 -18.01 14.71
N LYS A 94 -18.74 -17.53 15.67
CA LYS A 94 -18.09 -18.34 16.70
C LYS A 94 -18.80 -18.32 18.06
N ALA A 95 -19.78 -17.41 18.24
CA ALA A 95 -20.64 -17.32 19.43
C ALA A 95 -21.91 -18.14 19.23
#